data_AF-A0A165EXL1-F1
#
_entry.id   AF-A0A165EXL1-F1
#
_cell.length_a   1.000
_cell.length_b   1.000
_cell.length_c   1.000
_cell.angle_alpha   90.00
_cell.angle_beta   90.00
_cell.angle_gamma   90.00
#
_symmetry.space_group_name_H-M   'P 1'
#
loop_
_entity.id
_entity.type
_entity.pdbx_description
1 polymer ?
#
loop_
_entity_poly.entity_id
_entity_poly.type
_entity_poly.pdbx_seq_one_letter_code
_entity_poly.pdbx_strand_id
1 'polypeptide(L)' 'PGVARFVEMMRETLFAAHDRIIAARVRQTEQANRKRQPAPFKENDLVYLSTKNLRLPKHTARKLVPKYIGPFRIAK' A
#
# COMPACT_ATOMS: atom_id res chain seq x y z
N PRO A 1 -44.52 -24.17 7.16
CA PRO A 1 -43.38 -24.62 6.32
C PRO A 1 -42.60 -23.50 5.57
N GLY A 2 -43.21 -22.34 5.24
CA GLY A 2 -42.51 -21.27 4.48
C GLY A 2 -41.45 -20.48 5.27
N VAL A 3 -41.68 -20.23 6.56
CA VAL A 3 -40.76 -19.45 7.41
C VAL A 3 -39.42 -20.17 7.63
N ALA A 4 -39.43 -21.50 7.80
CA ALA A 4 -38.20 -22.28 7.96
C ALA A 4 -37.30 -22.20 6.72
N ARG A 5 -37.88 -22.35 5.52
CA ARG A 5 -37.14 -22.22 4.25
C ARG A 5 -36.59 -20.81 4.04
N PHE A 6 -37.35 -19.79 4.44
CA PHE A 6 -36.88 -18.40 4.36
C PHE A 6 -35.64 -18.19 5.25
N VAL A 7 -35.64 -18.74 6.46
CA VAL A 7 -34.50 -18.65 7.38
C VAL A 7 -33.27 -19.40 6.84
N GLU A 8 -33.46 -20.58 6.24
CA GLU A 8 -32.38 -21.34 5.60
C GLU A 8 -31.76 -20.57 4.43
N MET A 9 -32.59 -20.06 3.52
CA MET A 9 -32.15 -19.24 2.39
C MET A 9 -31.43 -17.96 2.84
N MET A 10 -31.88 -17.32 3.92
CA MET A 10 -31.22 -16.14 4.47
C MET A 10 -29.84 -16.48 5.05
N ARG A 11 -29.68 -17.65 5.69
CA ARG A 11 -28.38 -18.11 6.18
C ARG A 11 -27.43 -18.40 5.03
N GLU A 12 -27.89 -19.13 4.02
CA GLU A 12 -27.08 -19.46 2.84
C GLU A 12 -26.61 -18.21 2.09
N THR A 13 -27.51 -17.24 1.90
CA THR A 13 -27.16 -15.98 1.23
C THR A 13 -26.15 -15.16 2.04
N LEU A 14 -26.25 -15.18 3.38
CA LEU A 14 -25.29 -14.51 4.25
C LEU A 14 -23.91 -15.15 4.18
N PHE A 15 -23.81 -16.49 4.24
CA PHE A 15 -22.54 -17.19 4.06
C PHE A 15 -21.93 -16.93 2.68
N ALA A 16 -22.76 -17.02 1.64
CA ALA A 16 -22.30 -16.78 0.28
C ALA A 16 -21.89 -15.32 0.02
N ALA A 17 -22.50 -14.35 0.72
CA ALA A 17 -22.08 -12.95 0.66
C ALA A 17 -20.74 -12.75 1.38
N HIS A 18 -20.57 -13.37 2.56
CA HIS A 18 -19.34 -13.34 3.32
C HIS A 18 -18.15 -13.88 2.51
N ASP A 19 -18.31 -15.04 1.87
CA ASP A 19 -17.25 -15.65 1.06
C ASP A 19 -16.87 -14.77 -0.14
N ARG A 20 -17.87 -14.14 -0.77
CA ARG A 20 -17.63 -13.19 -1.86
C ARG A 20 -16.84 -11.96 -1.41
N ILE A 21 -17.10 -11.45 -0.21
CA ILE A 21 -16.35 -10.32 0.36
C ILE A 21 -14.89 -10.70 0.59
N ILE A 22 -14.64 -11.89 1.15
CA ILE A 22 -13.27 -12.39 1.36
C ILE A 22 -12.55 -12.55 0.02
N ALA A 23 -13.18 -13.23 -0.95
CA ALA A 23 -12.60 -13.43 -2.27
C ALA A 23 -12.33 -12.09 -2.99
N ALA A 24 -13.22 -11.11 -2.84
CA ALA A 24 -13.02 -9.77 -3.39
C ALA A 24 -11.82 -9.06 -2.75
N ARG A 25 -11.66 -9.16 -1.43
CA ARG A 25 -10.53 -8.56 -0.71
C ARG A 25 -9.20 -9.17 -1.17
N VAL A 26 -9.13 -10.49 -1.31
CA VAL A 26 -7.92 -11.17 -1.80
C VAL A 26 -7.54 -10.65 -3.19
N ARG A 27 -8.49 -10.63 -4.14
CA ARG A 27 -8.25 -10.11 -5.50
C ARG A 27 -7.81 -8.64 -5.51
N GLN A 28 -8.41 -7.81 -4.66
CA GLN A 28 -8.03 -6.40 -4.53
C GLN A 28 -6.60 -6.27 -4.01
N THR A 29 -6.23 -7.04 -2.99
CA THR A 29 -4.87 -7.06 -2.43
C THR A 29 -3.85 -7.53 -3.47
N GLU A 30 -4.13 -8.61 -4.20
CA GLU A 30 -3.27 -9.11 -5.27
C GLU A 30 -3.08 -8.05 -6.35
N GLN A 31 -4.16 -7.43 -6.84
CA GLN A 31 -4.08 -6.42 -7.88
C GLN A 31 -3.36 -5.15 -7.41
N ALA A 32 -3.60 -4.71 -6.18
CA ALA A 32 -2.93 -3.55 -5.59
C ALA A 32 -1.43 -3.81 -5.38
N ASN A 33 -1.05 -5.07 -5.12
CA ASN A 33 0.33 -5.47 -4.90
C ASN A 33 1.05 -5.92 -6.19
N ARG A 34 0.32 -6.16 -7.30
CA ARG A 34 0.88 -6.68 -8.56
C ARG A 34 2.07 -5.89 -9.12
N LYS A 35 2.08 -4.57 -8.91
CA LYS A 35 3.17 -3.68 -9.35
C LYS A 35 4.07 -3.20 -8.21
N ARG A 36 3.79 -3.59 -6.97
CA ARG A 36 4.64 -3.23 -5.83
C ARG A 36 5.88 -4.10 -5.89
N GLN A 37 7.04 -3.47 -5.97
CA GLN A 37 8.31 -4.15 -5.80
C GLN A 37 8.79 -3.92 -4.36
N PRO A 38 9.34 -4.95 -3.69
CA PRO A 38 10.04 -4.72 -2.44
C PRO A 38 11.17 -3.72 -2.68
N ALA A 39 11.41 -2.84 -1.71
CA ALA A 39 12.49 -1.86 -1.83
C ALA A 39 13.83 -2.62 -1.94
N PRO A 40 14.62 -2.42 -3.00
CA PRO A 40 15.83 -3.21 -3.26
C PRO A 40 17.02 -2.81 -2.38
N PHE A 41 16.82 -1.92 -1.42
CA PHE A 41 17.88 -1.31 -0.62
C PHE A 41 18.21 -2.15 0.61
N LYS A 42 19.49 -2.18 0.97
CA LYS A 42 20.02 -2.87 2.15
C LYS A 42 20.69 -1.87 3.09
N GLU A 43 20.86 -2.29 4.35
CA GLU A 43 21.72 -1.56 5.29
C GLU A 43 23.10 -1.34 4.66
N ASN A 44 23.69 -0.17 4.92
CA ASN A 44 24.97 0.28 4.35
C ASN A 44 24.97 0.69 2.87
N ASP A 45 23.87 0.51 2.12
CA ASP A 45 23.77 1.05 0.76
C ASP A 45 23.81 2.58 0.77
N LEU A 46 24.42 3.15 -0.27
CA LEU A 46 24.43 4.59 -0.52
C LEU A 46 23.29 4.96 -1.45
N VAL A 47 22.34 5.76 -0.95
CA VAL A 47 21.12 6.14 -1.68
C VAL A 47 20.91 7.64 -1.72
N TYR A 48 20.31 8.12 -2.81
CA TYR A 48 19.90 9.50 -2.96
C TYR A 48 18.52 9.74 -2.32
N LEU A 49 18.43 10.75 -1.45
CA LEU A 49 17.17 11.10 -0.78
C LEU A 49 16.41 12.18 -1.55
N SER A 50 15.09 12.00 -1.70
CA SER A 50 14.25 13.01 -2.34
C SER A 50 14.03 14.22 -1.45
N THR A 51 14.16 15.41 -2.01
CA THR A 51 13.94 16.69 -1.32
C THR A 51 12.47 17.07 -1.15
N LYS A 52 11.53 16.27 -1.69
CA LYS A 52 10.09 16.58 -1.70
C LYS A 52 9.53 16.86 -0.29
N ASN A 53 9.94 16.06 0.69
CA ASN A 53 9.45 16.12 2.08
C ASN A 53 10.53 16.57 3.08
N LEU A 54 11.65 17.12 2.59
CA LEU A 54 12.76 17.57 3.45
C LEU A 54 12.66 19.06 3.75
N ARG A 55 13.18 19.46 4.92
CA ARG A 55 13.40 20.87 5.25
C ARG A 55 14.62 21.36 4.49
N LEU A 56 14.40 22.28 3.56
CA LEU A 56 15.45 22.84 2.72
C LEU A 56 16.02 24.12 3.35
N PRO A 57 17.26 24.52 2.99
CA PRO A 57 17.87 25.75 3.50
C PRO A 57 16.94 26.95 3.28
N LYS A 58 16.73 27.76 4.33
CA LYS A 58 15.70 28.82 4.40
C LYS A 58 15.74 29.84 3.26
N HIS A 59 16.88 30.05 2.63
CA HIS A 59 17.07 31.07 1.58
C HIS A 59 17.06 30.49 0.16
N THR A 60 16.69 29.21 0.00
CA THR A 60 16.62 28.58 -1.33
C THR A 60 15.18 28.41 -1.78
N ALA A 61 14.86 28.93 -2.96
CA ALA A 61 13.56 28.69 -3.57
C ALA A 61 13.44 27.19 -3.92
N ARG A 62 12.29 26.57 -3.61
CA ARG A 62 12.05 25.13 -3.85
C ARG A 62 12.28 24.72 -5.32
N LYS A 63 12.13 25.65 -6.26
CA LYS A 63 12.40 25.45 -7.71
C LYS A 63 13.88 25.24 -8.02
N LEU A 64 14.77 25.82 -7.22
CA LEU A 64 16.22 25.80 -7.44
C LEU A 64 16.92 24.69 -6.65
N VAL A 65 16.20 23.92 -5.85
CA VAL A 65 16.77 22.82 -5.07
C VAL A 65 16.81 21.55 -5.92
N PRO A 66 17.92 20.79 -5.90
CA PRO A 66 18.00 19.48 -6.53
C PRO A 66 16.86 18.56 -6.08
N LYS A 67 16.30 17.77 -7.00
CA LYS A 67 15.24 16.79 -6.67
C LYS A 67 15.70 15.72 -5.69
N TYR A 68 17.00 15.42 -5.71
CA TYR A 68 17.65 14.49 -4.81
C TYR A 68 18.94 15.07 -4.24
N ILE A 69 19.27 14.72 -3.00
CA ILE A 69 20.50 15.13 -2.32
C ILE A 69 21.27 13.90 -1.86
N GLY A 70 22.61 14.00 -1.96
CA GLY A 70 23.63 13.14 -1.35
C GLY A 70 23.52 11.62 -1.57
N PRO A 71 24.63 10.88 -1.64
CA PRO A 71 24.59 9.49 -1.23
C PRO A 71 24.57 9.42 0.30
N PHE A 72 23.44 9.05 0.88
CA PHE A 72 23.31 8.76 2.31
C PHE A 72 23.40 7.26 2.54
N ARG A 73 24.10 6.88 3.61
CA ARG A 73 24.16 5.48 4.03
C ARG A 73 22.87 5.10 4.77
N ILE A 74 22.24 4.01 4.37
CA ILE A 74 21.10 3.45 5.11
C ILE A 74 21.60 2.88 6.44
N ALA A 75 21.10 3.45 7.54
CA ALA A 75 21.31 2.95 8.89
C ALA A 75 20.19 1.98 9.30
N LYS A 76 20.46 1.17 10.32
CA LYS A 76 19.52 0.21 10.91
C LYS A 76 18.48 0.90 11.81
#